data_AF-A0A7V1LGH0-F1
#
_entry.id   AF-A0A7V1LGH0-F1
#
_cell.length_a   1.000
_cell.length_b   1.000
_cell.length_c   1.000
_cell.angle_alpha   90.00
_cell.angle_beta   90.00
_cell.angle_gamma   90.00
#
_symmetry.space_group_name_H-M   'P 1'
#
loop_
_entity.id
_entity.type
_entity.pdbx_description
1 polymer ?
#
loop_
_entity_poly.entity_id
_entity_poly.type
_entity_poly.pdbx_seq_one_letter_code
_entity_poly.pdbx_strand_id
1 'polypeptide(L)'
;MIVVSTPKLNSTISAKKLLLFAVILLLVPFTNITNAQRDYYNISEDGLLVTASGNVEATNNDQYLSTDSKVYIDFTEDDISAKDELNFSSRSKKVQGKFVPITGNVKELYKFFRALKGSRTKKIRIAHYGDSILLGDVITENLRQNFQDKFGGDGLGFLSIKPDDIRMKRSVRQNVYGNWIMGSITKGNPKHFPIGISGLTEKATRNSRVKFQTTKFMRTSRSFKTARIFYSNAKSSSSIKYSFESGKKISRRLQPGTSIKQLVLNSPRLENSLDINFGGAAGTYFYGVSFESGNGIYVDNFPLTGNSGVSLTQLKKKTLQEFDQYLNYKLIIIQFGVNATQLTMNFSWYRNKMVRVINHFKKAFPSASILVVSVGDKSIKRGSRFVTDPKVLQLLKTQKEIVAKTNVAFWNLYEAMGGKNSLNRWVNAGPPLGLRDYIHFTNLGGKVVADLLTRALMKEYNKMR
;
A
#
# COMPACT_ATOMS: atom_id res chain seq x y z
N MET A 1 -26.78 28.39 41.91
CA MET A 1 -27.99 27.61 41.55
C MET A 1 -28.30 27.99 40.11
N ILE A 2 -28.34 27.11 39.10
CA ILE A 2 -28.91 25.77 39.01
C ILE A 2 -27.96 24.89 38.15
N VAL A 3 -27.81 23.64 38.58
CA VAL A 3 -27.10 22.54 37.91
C VAL A 3 -28.05 21.92 36.87
N VAL A 4 -27.57 21.65 35.65
CA VAL A 4 -28.24 20.72 34.73
C VAL A 4 -27.22 19.71 34.22
N SER A 5 -27.36 18.48 34.71
CA SER A 5 -26.62 17.29 34.32
C SER A 5 -27.23 16.64 33.07
N THR A 6 -26.42 16.25 32.10
CA THR A 6 -26.83 15.35 31.01
C THR A 6 -26.52 13.88 31.41
N PRO A 7 -27.45 12.93 31.18
CA PRO A 7 -27.24 11.54 31.56
C PRO A 7 -26.38 10.78 30.54
N LYS A 8 -25.46 9.93 31.04
CA LYS A 8 -24.78 8.89 30.26
C LYS A 8 -25.71 7.67 30.11
N LEU A 9 -26.08 7.30 28.88
CA LEU A 9 -26.61 5.96 28.62
C LEU A 9 -25.47 4.97 28.38
N ASN A 10 -25.29 4.04 29.31
CA ASN A 10 -24.59 2.77 29.07
C ASN A 10 -25.65 1.74 28.66
N SER A 11 -25.50 1.09 27.52
CA SER A 11 -26.31 -0.10 27.18
C SER A 11 -25.41 -1.29 26.82
N THR A 12 -25.23 -2.19 27.78
CA THR A 12 -24.75 -3.56 27.58
C THR A 12 -25.88 -4.41 26.98
N ILE A 13 -25.68 -5.00 25.81
CA ILE A 13 -26.64 -5.92 25.19
C ILE A 13 -26.22 -7.37 25.48
N SER A 14 -27.13 -8.13 26.10
CA SER A 14 -26.94 -9.52 26.51
C SER A 14 -27.09 -10.53 25.35
N ALA A 15 -26.27 -11.59 25.39
CA ALA A 15 -26.09 -12.63 24.38
C ALA A 15 -27.34 -13.47 24.01
N LYS A 16 -28.49 -13.28 24.66
CA LYS A 16 -29.72 -14.04 24.36
C LYS A 16 -30.56 -13.49 23.19
N LYS A 17 -30.26 -12.30 22.65
CA LYS A 17 -30.96 -11.76 21.46
C LYS A 17 -30.31 -12.13 20.11
N LEU A 18 -29.14 -12.77 20.10
CA LEU A 18 -28.46 -13.17 18.86
C LEU A 18 -29.00 -14.46 18.24
N LEU A 19 -29.75 -15.29 18.99
CA LEU A 19 -30.18 -16.61 18.53
C LEU A 19 -31.47 -16.60 17.68
N LEU A 20 -32.24 -15.51 17.67
CA LEU A 20 -33.53 -15.46 16.98
C LEU A 20 -33.42 -15.05 15.50
N PHE A 21 -32.29 -14.48 15.07
CA PHE A 21 -32.06 -14.09 13.67
C PHE A 21 -31.50 -15.23 12.79
N ALA A 22 -31.09 -16.36 13.38
CA ALA A 22 -30.46 -17.45 12.65
C ALA A 22 -31.43 -18.46 12.02
N VAL A 23 -32.75 -18.36 12.26
CA VAL A 23 -33.73 -19.40 11.88
C VAL A 23 -34.54 -19.05 10.62
N ILE A 24 -34.52 -17.82 10.12
CA ILE A 24 -35.44 -17.38 9.03
C ILE A 24 -34.86 -17.54 7.61
N LEU A 25 -33.59 -17.91 7.44
CA LEU A 25 -32.94 -18.01 6.11
C LEU A 25 -33.00 -19.40 5.44
N LEU A 26 -33.83 -20.32 5.92
CA LEU A 26 -33.88 -21.71 5.46
C LEU A 26 -35.07 -22.10 4.56
N LEU A 27 -35.95 -21.18 4.15
CA LEU A 27 -37.14 -21.54 3.36
C LEU A 27 -37.55 -20.49 2.32
N VAL A 28 -36.91 -20.44 1.13
CA VAL A 28 -37.56 -20.06 -0.16
C VAL A 28 -36.79 -20.70 -1.34
N PRO A 29 -37.46 -21.34 -2.33
CA PRO A 29 -36.82 -22.13 -3.38
C PRO A 29 -36.32 -21.32 -4.60
N PHE A 30 -35.40 -21.94 -5.34
CA PHE A 30 -34.87 -21.51 -6.64
C PHE A 30 -35.89 -21.74 -7.77
N THR A 31 -36.25 -20.69 -8.53
CA THR A 31 -36.63 -20.82 -9.96
C THR A 31 -36.37 -19.51 -10.72
N ASN A 32 -35.53 -19.63 -11.76
CA ASN A 32 -35.43 -18.90 -13.04
C ASN A 32 -35.79 -17.40 -13.12
N ILE A 33 -34.85 -16.59 -13.64
CA ILE A 33 -35.05 -15.76 -14.85
C ILE A 33 -33.66 -15.45 -15.45
N THR A 34 -33.55 -15.81 -16.72
CA THR A 34 -32.50 -15.54 -17.70
C THR A 34 -32.47 -14.06 -18.11
N ASN A 35 -31.28 -13.57 -18.49
CA ASN A 35 -30.91 -12.21 -18.93
C ASN A 35 -30.28 -11.30 -17.86
N ALA A 36 -29.06 -11.64 -17.41
CA ALA A 36 -28.15 -10.71 -16.74
C ALA A 36 -26.67 -10.98 -17.08
N GLN A 37 -26.40 -11.45 -18.31
CA GLN A 37 -25.03 -11.74 -18.79
C GLN A 37 -24.31 -10.52 -19.39
N ARG A 38 -24.74 -9.28 -19.09
CA ARG A 38 -24.07 -8.06 -19.60
C ARG A 38 -23.65 -6.99 -18.57
N ASP A 39 -23.88 -7.19 -17.27
CA ASP A 39 -23.52 -6.16 -16.26
C ASP A 39 -22.45 -6.59 -15.24
N TYR A 40 -21.59 -7.56 -15.58
CA TYR A 40 -20.55 -8.07 -14.67
C TYR A 40 -19.29 -7.19 -14.56
N TYR A 41 -19.33 -5.93 -15.00
CA TYR A 41 -18.21 -4.98 -14.91
C TYR A 41 -18.47 -3.72 -14.07
N ASN A 42 -19.64 -3.57 -13.43
CA ASN A 42 -19.98 -2.36 -12.65
C ASN A 42 -20.46 -2.64 -11.22
N ILE A 43 -19.98 -3.70 -10.56
CA ILE A 43 -20.24 -3.92 -9.12
C ILE A 43 -18.94 -4.29 -8.42
N SER A 44 -18.11 -3.27 -8.19
CA SER A 44 -17.07 -3.31 -7.16
C SER A 44 -16.84 -1.92 -6.55
N GLU A 45 -17.93 -1.22 -6.21
CA GLU A 45 -17.86 -0.05 -5.33
C GLU A 45 -18.90 -0.01 -4.20
N ASP A 46 -19.91 -0.89 -4.18
CA ASP A 46 -20.88 -0.92 -3.08
C ASP A 46 -20.74 -2.18 -2.21
N GLY A 47 -20.62 -1.96 -0.90
CA GLY A 47 -20.81 -3.00 0.10
C GLY A 47 -22.21 -3.61 0.01
N LEU A 48 -22.37 -4.82 0.54
CA LEU A 48 -23.63 -5.54 0.56
C LEU A 48 -24.76 -4.64 1.11
N LEU A 49 -25.73 -4.28 0.26
CA LEU A 49 -26.97 -3.63 0.66
C LEU A 49 -27.89 -4.69 1.29
N VAL A 50 -28.29 -4.48 2.54
CA VAL A 50 -29.41 -5.20 3.16
C VAL A 50 -30.50 -4.16 3.38
N THR A 51 -31.53 -4.18 2.53
CA THR A 51 -32.76 -3.40 2.75
C THR A 51 -33.71 -4.20 3.63
N ALA A 52 -34.03 -3.68 4.81
CA ALA A 52 -35.15 -4.15 5.61
C ALA A 52 -36.32 -3.18 5.38
N SER A 53 -37.39 -3.65 4.74
CA SER A 53 -38.62 -2.90 4.54
C SER A 53 -39.48 -3.04 5.80
N GLY A 54 -39.66 -1.97 6.56
CA GLY A 54 -40.67 -1.87 7.61
C GLY A 54 -41.59 -0.70 7.29
N ASN A 55 -42.88 -0.98 7.10
CA ASN A 55 -43.89 0.06 6.90
C ASN A 55 -44.13 0.80 8.22
N VAL A 56 -43.93 2.12 8.22
CA VAL A 56 -44.47 3.02 9.24
C VAL A 56 -45.14 4.17 8.51
N GLU A 57 -46.46 4.25 8.62
CA GLU A 57 -47.26 5.38 8.17
C GLU A 57 -46.97 6.59 9.07
N ALA A 58 -46.67 7.75 8.46
CA ALA A 58 -46.75 9.03 9.15
C ALA A 58 -47.18 10.13 8.18
N THR A 59 -48.22 10.84 8.60
CA THR A 59 -48.88 11.99 7.99
C THR A 59 -48.04 13.27 8.03
N ASN A 60 -48.05 14.03 6.93
CA ASN A 60 -47.75 15.46 6.72
C ASN A 60 -47.10 16.28 7.84
N ASN A 61 -45.89 16.80 7.61
CA ASN A 61 -45.63 18.23 7.29
C ASN A 61 -44.12 18.56 7.30
N ASP A 62 -43.76 19.57 6.50
CA ASP A 62 -42.44 20.04 6.14
C ASP A 62 -41.44 20.29 7.30
N GLN A 63 -40.26 19.69 7.18
CA GLN A 63 -38.96 20.30 7.54
C GLN A 63 -37.82 19.49 6.90
N TYR A 64 -37.03 20.13 6.03
CA TYR A 64 -35.78 19.58 5.50
C TYR A 64 -34.76 19.39 6.63
N LEU A 65 -34.73 18.19 7.21
CA LEU A 65 -33.67 17.69 8.09
C LEU A 65 -32.86 16.66 7.31
N SER A 66 -31.75 17.08 6.70
CA SER A 66 -30.76 16.14 6.17
C SER A 66 -30.09 15.44 7.35
N THR A 67 -30.55 14.24 7.68
CA THR A 67 -29.93 13.37 8.68
C THR A 67 -29.44 12.09 8.03
N ASP A 68 -28.41 12.22 7.19
CA ASP A 68 -27.58 11.07 6.77
C ASP A 68 -26.63 10.68 7.92
N SER A 69 -27.20 10.20 9.01
CA SER A 69 -26.45 9.57 10.10
C SER A 69 -26.14 8.13 9.70
N LYS A 70 -25.14 7.96 8.82
CA LYS A 70 -24.62 6.63 8.51
C LYS A 70 -23.75 6.16 9.68
N VAL A 71 -24.29 5.26 10.50
CA VAL A 71 -23.51 4.53 11.51
C VAL A 71 -22.63 3.52 10.77
N TYR A 72 -21.35 3.85 10.63
CA TYR A 72 -20.33 2.95 10.12
C TYR A 72 -19.59 2.33 11.31
N ILE A 73 -19.44 1.00 11.28
CA ILE A 73 -18.59 0.28 12.23
C ILE A 73 -17.14 0.65 11.90
N ASP A 74 -16.55 1.47 12.77
CA ASP A 74 -15.15 1.87 12.70
C ASP A 74 -14.24 0.73 13.18
N PHE A 75 -13.52 0.09 12.26
CA PHE A 75 -12.47 -0.90 12.61
C PHE A 75 -11.17 -0.25 13.10
N THR A 76 -11.16 1.07 13.38
CA THR A 76 -10.02 1.79 13.95
C THR A 76 -10.11 2.00 15.45
N GLU A 77 -11.24 1.64 16.09
CA GLU A 77 -11.43 1.61 17.55
C GLU A 77 -11.11 0.25 18.20
N ASP A 78 -10.36 -0.62 17.53
CA ASP A 78 -9.62 -1.65 18.28
C ASP A 78 -8.49 -0.93 19.03
N ASP A 79 -8.83 -0.42 20.21
CA ASP A 79 -7.92 0.09 21.24
C ASP A 79 -7.03 -1.06 21.73
N ILE A 80 -6.13 -1.54 20.88
CA ILE A 80 -5.06 -2.44 21.28
C ILE A 80 -4.03 -1.55 21.97
N SER A 81 -4.25 -1.35 23.27
CA SER A 81 -3.33 -0.63 24.13
C SER A 81 -1.94 -1.28 24.08
N ALA A 82 -0.91 -0.46 24.12
CA ALA A 82 0.49 -0.85 24.07
C ALA A 82 1.00 -1.57 25.35
N LYS A 83 0.17 -2.40 26.00
CA LYS A 83 0.54 -3.22 27.16
C LYS A 83 0.58 -4.72 26.91
N ASP A 84 0.24 -5.20 25.71
CA ASP A 84 0.41 -6.62 25.38
C ASP A 84 1.84 -6.92 24.88
N GLU A 85 2.83 -6.58 25.73
CA GLU A 85 4.13 -7.23 25.67
C GLU A 85 4.05 -8.55 26.47
N LEU A 86 4.45 -9.64 25.80
CA LEU A 86 5.01 -10.84 26.42
C LEU A 86 4.06 -11.67 27.31
N ASN A 87 3.13 -12.39 26.66
CA ASN A 87 2.74 -13.72 27.10
C ASN A 87 2.57 -14.66 25.89
N PHE A 88 3.69 -15.01 25.26
CA PHE A 88 3.76 -16.06 24.24
C PHE A 88 4.08 -17.45 24.84
N SER A 89 3.72 -17.65 26.11
CA SER A 89 3.79 -18.95 26.76
C SER A 89 2.36 -19.51 26.86
N SER A 90 2.18 -20.74 26.38
CA SER A 90 0.94 -21.54 26.42
C SER A 90 -0.17 -21.25 25.37
N ARG A 91 0.15 -21.45 24.09
CA ARG A 91 -0.66 -22.21 23.10
C ARG A 91 0.12 -22.25 21.79
N SER A 92 0.78 -23.36 21.50
CA SER A 92 1.47 -23.64 20.25
C SER A 92 0.49 -23.63 19.06
N LYS A 93 0.14 -22.45 18.56
CA LYS A 93 -0.35 -22.27 17.20
C LYS A 93 0.89 -22.07 16.33
N LYS A 94 1.27 -23.09 15.54
CA LYS A 94 2.31 -22.98 14.51
C LYS A 94 2.18 -21.62 13.81
N VAL A 95 3.21 -20.78 13.88
CA VAL A 95 3.30 -19.56 13.07
C VAL A 95 3.00 -19.97 11.63
N GLN A 96 1.92 -19.45 11.06
CA GLN A 96 1.57 -19.77 9.68
C GLN A 96 2.60 -19.14 8.73
N GLY A 97 2.89 -19.85 7.64
CA GLY A 97 4.01 -19.54 6.76
C GLY A 97 5.28 -20.33 7.10
N LYS A 98 6.26 -20.27 6.21
CA LYS A 98 7.51 -21.04 6.27
C LYS A 98 8.68 -20.13 5.94
N PHE A 99 9.77 -20.22 6.70
CA PHE A 99 11.01 -19.57 6.32
C PHE A 99 11.51 -20.11 4.97
N VAL A 100 11.78 -19.21 4.03
CA VAL A 100 12.35 -19.52 2.73
C VAL A 100 13.56 -18.61 2.49
N PRO A 101 14.75 -19.16 2.18
CA PRO A 101 15.93 -18.35 1.92
C PRO A 101 15.81 -17.56 0.60
N ILE A 102 16.62 -16.53 0.45
CA ILE A 102 16.80 -15.85 -0.84
C ILE A 102 17.61 -16.79 -1.77
N THR A 103 17.23 -16.86 -3.03
CA THR A 103 17.88 -17.64 -4.08
C THR A 103 18.18 -16.78 -5.31
N GLY A 104 18.61 -17.38 -6.43
CA GLY A 104 19.05 -16.64 -7.61
C GLY A 104 20.43 -16.02 -7.40
N ASN A 105 20.66 -14.81 -7.91
CA ASN A 105 21.92 -14.09 -7.70
C ASN A 105 21.91 -13.33 -6.36
N VAL A 106 22.15 -14.06 -5.26
CA VAL A 106 22.21 -13.47 -3.90
C VAL A 106 23.33 -12.42 -3.79
N LYS A 107 24.43 -12.57 -4.54
CA LYS A 107 25.54 -11.59 -4.56
C LYS A 107 25.11 -10.21 -5.07
N GLU A 108 24.05 -10.11 -5.87
CA GLU A 108 23.49 -8.81 -6.28
C GLU A 108 23.02 -7.97 -5.08
N LEU A 109 22.60 -8.61 -3.97
CA LEU A 109 22.17 -7.91 -2.75
C LEU A 109 23.33 -7.31 -1.95
N TYR A 110 24.58 -7.61 -2.29
CA TYR A 110 25.74 -7.13 -1.52
C TYR A 110 25.88 -5.61 -1.56
N LYS A 111 25.44 -4.95 -2.63
CA LYS A 111 25.41 -3.47 -2.70
C LYS A 111 24.49 -2.90 -1.62
N PHE A 112 23.27 -3.44 -1.51
CA PHE A 112 22.31 -3.09 -0.47
C PHE A 112 22.86 -3.40 0.93
N PHE A 113 23.40 -4.60 1.15
CA PHE A 113 23.93 -5.00 2.45
C PHE A 113 25.12 -4.15 2.90
N ARG A 114 26.02 -3.75 1.99
CA ARG A 114 27.06 -2.76 2.32
C ARG A 114 26.47 -1.40 2.68
N ALA A 115 25.43 -0.96 1.98
CA ALA A 115 24.76 0.30 2.28
C ALA A 115 24.12 0.30 3.69
N LEU A 116 23.55 -0.83 4.13
CA LEU A 116 23.01 -0.98 5.49
C LEU A 116 24.04 -0.75 6.59
N LYS A 117 25.33 -1.08 6.38
CA LYS A 117 26.40 -0.81 7.36
C LYS A 117 26.56 0.70 7.66
N GLY A 118 26.15 1.57 6.73
CA GLY A 118 26.21 3.02 6.87
C GLY A 118 24.91 3.68 7.36
N SER A 119 23.89 2.92 7.77
CA SER A 119 22.56 3.47 8.08
C SER A 119 22.56 4.47 9.25
N ARG A 120 23.54 4.41 10.15
CA ARG A 120 23.68 5.37 11.26
C ARG A 120 23.97 6.80 10.79
N THR A 121 24.65 6.96 9.65
CA THR A 121 25.10 8.27 9.14
C THR A 121 24.48 8.63 7.80
N LYS A 122 23.75 7.71 7.15
CA LYS A 122 23.16 7.90 5.83
C LYS A 122 21.70 7.44 5.81
N LYS A 123 20.90 8.09 4.96
CA LYS A 123 19.57 7.61 4.58
C LYS A 123 19.73 6.53 3.50
N ILE A 124 19.16 5.36 3.75
CA ILE A 124 19.15 4.22 2.83
C ILE A 124 17.69 3.96 2.44
N ARG A 125 17.41 3.86 1.15
CA ARG A 125 16.04 3.69 0.66
C ARG A 125 15.80 2.35 -0.02
N ILE A 126 14.60 1.81 0.18
CA ILE A 126 14.07 0.63 -0.47
C ILE A 126 12.80 1.02 -1.21
N ALA A 127 12.71 0.73 -2.51
CA ALA A 127 11.47 0.86 -3.27
C ALA A 127 10.78 -0.50 -3.35
N HIS A 128 9.50 -0.58 -2.99
CA HIS A 128 8.70 -1.79 -3.10
C HIS A 128 7.59 -1.59 -4.13
N TYR A 129 7.85 -2.05 -5.35
CA TYR A 129 6.88 -2.06 -6.44
C TYR A 129 6.06 -3.33 -6.42
N GLY A 130 4.74 -3.19 -6.56
CA GLY A 130 3.89 -4.36 -6.68
C GLY A 130 2.51 -4.07 -7.21
N ASP A 131 1.69 -5.11 -7.26
CA ASP A 131 0.30 -5.03 -7.70
C ASP A 131 -0.64 -4.72 -6.51
N SER A 132 -1.91 -5.11 -6.63
CA SER A 132 -2.93 -4.85 -5.60
C SER A 132 -2.62 -5.49 -4.25
N ILE A 133 -1.71 -6.48 -4.20
CA ILE A 133 -1.26 -7.11 -2.95
C ILE A 133 -0.51 -6.13 -2.03
N LEU A 134 -0.03 -4.99 -2.54
CA LEU A 134 0.62 -3.96 -1.72
C LEU A 134 -0.28 -2.78 -1.33
N LEU A 135 -1.56 -2.79 -1.72
CA LEU A 135 -2.50 -1.72 -1.36
C LEU A 135 -2.62 -1.60 0.17
N GLY A 136 -2.84 -0.38 0.64
CA GLY A 136 -2.97 -0.09 2.06
C GLY A 136 -1.66 -0.22 2.85
N ASP A 137 -0.52 -0.37 2.17
CA ASP A 137 0.77 -0.60 2.82
C ASP A 137 0.86 -1.96 3.56
N VAL A 138 -0.02 -2.91 3.20
CA VAL A 138 -0.29 -4.13 3.96
C VAL A 138 0.96 -4.98 4.27
N ILE A 139 1.93 -5.05 3.36
CA ILE A 139 3.24 -5.68 3.59
C ILE A 139 4.28 -4.61 3.95
N THR A 140 4.35 -3.54 3.15
CA THR A 140 5.45 -2.58 3.17
C THR A 140 5.53 -1.79 4.48
N GLU A 141 4.42 -1.56 5.18
CA GLU A 141 4.36 -0.91 6.50
C GLU A 141 5.17 -1.68 7.55
N ASN A 142 4.95 -2.99 7.63
CA ASN A 142 5.67 -3.86 8.56
C ASN A 142 7.12 -4.07 8.11
N LEU A 143 7.37 -4.14 6.80
CA LEU A 143 8.74 -4.20 6.28
C LEU A 143 9.53 -2.94 6.66
N ARG A 144 8.90 -1.76 6.55
CA ARG A 144 9.47 -0.48 6.96
C ARG A 144 9.82 -0.47 8.44
N GLN A 145 8.86 -0.83 9.30
CA GLN A 145 9.04 -0.91 10.74
C GLN A 145 10.20 -1.85 11.10
N ASN A 146 10.21 -3.07 10.56
CA ASN A 146 11.23 -4.06 10.84
C ASN A 146 12.66 -3.57 10.52
N PHE A 147 12.83 -2.86 9.39
CA PHE A 147 14.13 -2.30 9.02
C PHE A 147 14.47 -1.06 9.85
N GLN A 148 13.51 -0.18 10.13
CA GLN A 148 13.72 1.02 10.94
C GLN A 148 14.06 0.68 12.40
N ASP A 149 13.41 -0.32 13.00
CA ASP A 149 13.75 -0.82 14.34
C ASP A 149 15.19 -1.30 14.43
N LYS A 150 15.70 -1.90 13.34
CA LYS A 150 17.04 -2.49 13.33
C LYS A 150 18.16 -1.52 12.96
N PHE A 151 17.88 -0.62 12.02
CA PHE A 151 18.91 0.20 11.37
C PHE A 151 18.72 1.70 11.58
N GLY A 152 17.70 2.10 12.34
CA GLY A 152 17.30 3.48 12.57
C GLY A 152 16.46 4.04 11.42
N GLY A 153 16.04 5.30 11.60
CA GLY A 153 15.20 6.05 10.68
C GLY A 153 13.76 6.06 11.16
N ASP A 154 13.14 7.24 11.09
CA ASP A 154 11.73 7.43 11.40
C ASP A 154 11.05 8.18 10.25
N GLY A 155 9.74 7.98 10.10
CA GLY A 155 8.92 8.56 9.05
C GLY A 155 8.40 7.52 8.06
N LEU A 156 7.39 7.94 7.30
CA LEU A 156 6.65 7.08 6.36
C LEU A 156 7.37 6.81 5.05
N GLY A 157 8.42 7.56 4.72
CA GLY A 157 8.97 7.53 3.37
C GLY A 157 8.04 8.26 2.39
N PHE A 158 8.02 7.83 1.13
CA PHE A 158 7.32 8.46 0.02
C PHE A 158 5.82 8.13 0.00
N LEU A 159 4.99 9.16 -0.18
CA LEU A 159 3.55 9.11 -0.32
C LEU A 159 3.14 9.85 -1.59
N SER A 160 2.32 9.23 -2.44
CA SER A 160 1.73 9.90 -3.59
C SER A 160 0.76 11.01 -3.15
N ILE A 161 0.53 12.00 -4.02
CA ILE A 161 -0.37 13.14 -3.73
C ILE A 161 -1.83 12.72 -3.63
N LYS A 162 -2.26 11.75 -4.46
CA LYS A 162 -3.62 11.21 -4.47
C LYS A 162 -3.59 9.73 -4.89
N PRO A 163 -3.10 8.80 -4.03
CA PRO A 163 -3.11 7.39 -4.37
C PRO A 163 -4.52 6.81 -4.27
N ASP A 164 -4.71 5.63 -4.87
CA ASP A 164 -6.02 4.95 -4.90
C ASP A 164 -6.35 4.22 -3.59
N ASP A 165 -5.35 4.03 -2.73
CA ASP A 165 -5.43 3.18 -1.53
C ASP A 165 -5.46 3.98 -0.22
N ILE A 166 -5.74 5.29 -0.27
CA ILE A 166 -5.70 6.20 0.90
C ILE A 166 -6.49 5.62 2.08
N ARG A 167 -7.71 5.13 1.85
CA ARG A 167 -8.62 4.63 2.89
C ARG A 167 -8.14 3.34 3.56
N MET A 168 -7.21 2.62 2.92
CA MET A 168 -6.68 1.35 3.42
C MET A 168 -5.44 1.54 4.31
N LYS A 169 -4.81 2.71 4.28
CA LYS A 169 -3.56 2.98 5.03
C LYS A 169 -3.83 3.20 6.52
N ARG A 170 -3.06 2.52 7.38
CA ARG A 170 -3.20 2.62 8.84
C ARG A 170 -2.30 3.67 9.48
N SER A 171 -1.05 3.78 9.02
CA SER A 171 -0.06 4.74 9.56
C SER A 171 -0.24 6.20 9.12
N VAL A 172 -1.15 6.47 8.17
CA VAL A 172 -1.41 7.83 7.67
C VAL A 172 -2.87 8.02 7.28
N ARG A 173 -3.41 9.19 7.58
CA ARG A 173 -4.64 9.74 7.02
C ARG A 173 -4.27 10.84 6.03
N GLN A 174 -4.92 10.85 4.87
CA GLN A 174 -4.65 11.80 3.81
C GLN A 174 -5.96 12.31 3.23
N ASN A 175 -6.16 13.62 3.32
CA ASN A 175 -7.34 14.28 2.78
C ASN A 175 -6.92 15.12 1.58
N VAL A 176 -7.48 14.81 0.41
CA VAL A 176 -7.21 15.53 -0.84
C VAL A 176 -8.41 16.41 -1.16
N TYR A 177 -8.16 17.70 -1.37
CA TYR A 177 -9.18 18.71 -1.63
C TYR A 177 -8.97 19.38 -2.99
N GLY A 178 -10.07 19.88 -3.53
CA GLY A 178 -10.11 20.56 -4.82
C GLY A 178 -9.86 19.63 -5.99
N ASN A 179 -9.81 20.21 -7.19
CA ASN A 179 -9.63 19.47 -8.42
C ASN A 179 -8.14 19.20 -8.68
N TRP A 180 -7.83 18.00 -9.14
CA TRP A 180 -6.50 17.59 -9.57
C TRP A 180 -6.64 16.90 -10.92
N ILE A 181 -5.70 17.12 -11.83
CA ILE A 181 -5.68 16.44 -13.12
C ILE A 181 -4.59 15.36 -13.06
N MET A 182 -5.02 14.10 -13.06
CA MET A 182 -4.15 12.95 -12.91
C MET A 182 -3.54 12.52 -14.24
N GLY A 183 -2.28 12.07 -14.21
CA GLY A 183 -1.70 11.16 -15.18
C GLY A 183 -1.31 9.85 -14.50
N SER A 184 -1.64 8.71 -15.10
CA SER A 184 -1.37 7.38 -14.53
C SER A 184 -0.97 6.37 -15.61
N ILE A 185 -0.07 5.45 -15.26
CA ILE A 185 0.27 4.31 -16.14
C ILE A 185 -0.74 3.15 -16.05
N THR A 186 -1.65 3.17 -15.06
CA THR A 186 -2.71 2.16 -14.90
C THR A 186 -4.09 2.66 -15.29
N LYS A 187 -4.38 3.95 -15.04
CA LYS A 187 -5.69 4.57 -15.32
C LYS A 187 -5.72 5.38 -16.63
N GLY A 188 -4.58 5.50 -17.30
CA GLY A 188 -4.44 6.26 -18.54
C GLY A 188 -3.82 7.63 -18.35
N ASN A 189 -3.24 8.12 -19.44
CA ASN A 189 -2.54 9.40 -19.50
C ASN A 189 -2.65 9.99 -20.92
N PRO A 190 -3.87 10.31 -21.38
CA PRO A 190 -4.11 10.75 -22.76
C PRO A 190 -3.42 12.09 -23.09
N LYS A 191 -3.17 12.91 -22.08
CA LYS A 191 -2.45 14.19 -22.21
C LYS A 191 -0.93 14.04 -22.07
N HIS A 192 -0.42 12.82 -22.02
CA HIS A 192 1.00 12.48 -21.96
C HIS A 192 1.80 13.22 -20.89
N PHE A 193 1.19 13.45 -19.71
CA PHE A 193 1.88 14.08 -18.58
C PHE A 193 3.12 13.27 -18.17
N PRO A 194 4.19 13.91 -17.68
CA PRO A 194 5.33 13.18 -17.14
C PRO A 194 4.86 12.34 -15.96
N ILE A 195 5.20 11.05 -15.91
CA ILE A 195 4.80 10.15 -14.83
C ILE A 195 5.92 10.01 -13.80
N GLY A 196 5.58 10.17 -12.52
CA GLY A 196 6.50 10.04 -11.40
C GLY A 196 6.87 8.60 -11.04
N ILE A 197 7.79 8.45 -10.09
CA ILE A 197 8.32 7.14 -9.65
C ILE A 197 7.24 6.15 -9.15
N SER A 198 6.12 6.66 -8.63
CA SER A 198 4.98 5.87 -8.17
C SER A 198 4.02 5.42 -9.28
N GLY A 199 4.26 5.82 -10.54
CA GLY A 199 3.31 5.59 -11.63
C GLY A 199 2.18 6.61 -11.71
N LEU A 200 2.22 7.65 -10.87
CA LEU A 200 1.21 8.70 -10.80
C LEU A 200 1.82 10.09 -10.96
N THR A 201 0.99 11.04 -11.35
CA THR A 201 1.29 12.47 -11.36
C THR A 201 0.01 13.26 -11.19
N GLU A 202 0.06 14.25 -10.32
CA GLU A 202 -1.07 15.13 -10.05
C GLU A 202 -0.73 16.55 -10.48
N LYS A 203 -1.36 17.03 -11.55
CA LYS A 203 -1.25 18.41 -11.97
C LYS A 203 -2.15 19.27 -11.08
N ALA A 204 -1.55 20.22 -10.38
CA ALA A 204 -2.28 21.13 -9.49
C ALA A 204 -3.18 22.10 -10.29
N THR A 205 -4.33 22.42 -9.70
CA THR A 205 -5.23 23.51 -10.09
C THR A 205 -5.23 24.59 -9.01
N ARG A 206 -5.96 25.70 -9.22
CA ARG A 206 -6.02 26.82 -8.26
C ARG A 206 -6.57 26.43 -6.87
N ASN A 207 -7.25 25.29 -6.77
CA ASN A 207 -7.99 24.87 -5.58
C ASN A 207 -7.35 23.64 -4.93
N SER A 208 -6.24 23.13 -5.49
CA SER A 208 -5.58 21.91 -5.07
C SER A 208 -4.98 22.05 -3.66
N ARG A 209 -5.34 21.15 -2.75
CA ARG A 209 -4.79 21.07 -1.39
C ARG A 209 -4.71 19.62 -0.93
N VAL A 210 -3.71 19.28 -0.12
CA VAL A 210 -3.64 17.97 0.56
C VAL A 210 -3.26 18.19 2.01
N LYS A 211 -3.99 17.54 2.92
CA LYS A 211 -3.63 17.41 4.33
C LYS A 211 -3.22 15.98 4.62
N PHE A 212 -2.01 15.82 5.16
CA PHE A 212 -1.50 14.55 5.67
C PHE A 212 -1.49 14.57 7.19
N GLN A 213 -1.77 13.42 7.81
CA GLN A 213 -1.76 13.22 9.25
C GLN A 213 -1.23 11.80 9.54
N THR A 214 -0.09 11.67 10.20
CA THR A 214 0.41 10.40 10.71
C THR A 214 -0.50 9.88 11.83
N THR A 215 -0.52 8.56 12.03
CA THR A 215 -1.23 7.94 13.15
C THR A 215 -0.26 7.33 14.15
N LYS A 216 -0.77 6.90 15.30
CA LYS A 216 0.03 6.20 16.32
C LYS A 216 0.21 4.70 16.02
N PHE A 217 -0.27 4.21 14.88
CA PHE A 217 -0.32 2.78 14.59
C PHE A 217 1.06 2.10 14.59
N MET A 218 2.04 2.64 13.85
CA MET A 218 3.42 2.11 13.83
C MET A 218 4.37 3.05 14.56
N ARG A 219 5.25 2.52 15.41
CA ARG A 219 6.17 3.29 16.28
C ARG A 219 7.03 4.29 15.50
N THR A 220 7.62 3.84 14.40
CA THR A 220 8.58 4.65 13.62
C THR A 220 7.88 5.58 12.62
N SER A 221 6.56 5.47 12.44
CA SER A 221 5.79 6.28 11.47
C SER A 221 4.88 7.33 12.11
N ARG A 222 4.97 7.54 13.43
CA ARG A 222 4.06 8.44 14.17
C ARG A 222 4.33 9.92 13.96
N SER A 223 5.51 10.28 13.45
CA SER A 223 5.92 11.68 13.27
C SER A 223 7.06 11.81 12.26
N PHE A 224 7.36 13.04 11.86
CA PHE A 224 8.46 13.39 10.97
C PHE A 224 9.03 14.78 11.30
N LYS A 225 10.28 15.06 10.93
CA LYS A 225 10.90 16.40 11.00
C LYS A 225 11.04 17.06 9.63
N THR A 226 11.13 16.26 8.58
CA THR A 226 11.37 16.73 7.22
C THR A 226 10.28 16.21 6.29
N ALA A 227 9.70 17.11 5.50
CA ALA A 227 8.86 16.77 4.36
C ALA A 227 9.56 17.18 3.06
N ARG A 228 9.68 16.24 2.11
CA ARG A 228 10.30 16.46 0.80
C ARG A 228 9.23 16.37 -0.27
N ILE A 229 8.98 17.46 -0.98
CA ILE A 229 7.96 17.53 -2.03
C ILE A 229 8.64 17.42 -3.38
N PHE A 230 8.20 16.48 -4.22
CA PHE A 230 8.75 16.24 -5.55
C PHE A 230 7.81 16.75 -6.63
N TYR A 231 8.33 17.57 -7.54
CA TYR A 231 7.53 18.25 -8.56
C TYR A 231 8.34 18.57 -9.82
N SER A 232 7.67 18.98 -10.88
CA SER A 232 8.27 19.55 -12.08
C SER A 232 7.30 20.53 -12.75
N ASN A 233 7.76 21.22 -13.79
CA ASN A 233 6.97 22.16 -14.58
C ASN A 233 6.42 23.34 -13.76
N ALA A 234 7.15 23.75 -12.73
CA ALA A 234 6.85 24.97 -11.99
C ALA A 234 7.23 26.20 -12.84
N LYS A 235 6.46 27.28 -12.70
CA LYS A 235 6.78 28.60 -13.25
C LYS A 235 7.55 29.42 -12.20
N SER A 236 8.19 30.51 -12.61
CA SER A 236 8.87 31.44 -11.69
C SER A 236 7.92 32.06 -10.63
N SER A 237 6.63 32.15 -10.96
CA SER A 237 5.57 32.60 -10.05
C SER A 237 4.97 31.49 -9.18
N SER A 238 5.32 30.22 -9.43
CA SER A 238 4.71 29.09 -8.73
C SER A 238 5.13 29.05 -7.27
N SER A 239 4.15 28.93 -6.37
CA SER A 239 4.37 28.81 -4.94
C SER A 239 3.37 27.89 -4.28
N ILE A 240 3.76 27.30 -3.15
CA ILE A 240 2.86 26.57 -2.26
C ILE A 240 2.76 27.32 -0.93
N LYS A 241 1.62 27.15 -0.26
CA LYS A 241 1.44 27.56 1.13
C LYS A 241 1.27 26.31 1.97
N TYR A 242 1.94 26.20 3.11
CA TYR A 242 1.81 25.05 3.99
C TYR A 242 1.81 25.43 5.45
N SER A 243 1.32 24.53 6.30
CA SER A 243 1.44 24.60 7.75
C SER A 243 1.60 23.20 8.32
N PHE A 244 2.43 23.06 9.33
CA PHE A 244 2.38 21.90 10.23
C PHE A 244 1.26 22.11 11.28
N GLU A 245 0.97 21.11 12.12
CA GLU A 245 -0.22 20.98 12.99
C GLU A 245 -0.69 22.28 13.68
N SER A 246 0.23 23.02 14.30
CA SER A 246 -0.04 24.27 15.02
C SER A 246 0.77 25.45 14.48
N GLY A 247 1.30 25.33 13.27
CA GLY A 247 2.24 26.27 12.69
C GLY A 247 1.56 27.41 11.94
N LYS A 248 2.23 28.56 11.87
CA LYS A 248 1.85 29.64 10.95
C LYS A 248 1.88 29.11 9.51
N LYS A 249 0.97 29.62 8.67
CA LYS A 249 1.02 29.34 7.23
C LYS A 249 2.27 29.99 6.62
N ILE A 250 3.11 29.18 5.99
CA ILE A 250 4.36 29.61 5.36
C ILE A 250 4.20 29.48 3.85
N SER A 251 4.64 30.51 3.11
CA SER A 251 4.73 30.47 1.65
C SER A 251 6.14 30.07 1.20
N ARG A 252 6.24 29.20 0.20
CA ARG A 252 7.49 28.81 -0.44
C ARG A 252 7.35 28.85 -1.96
N ARG A 253 8.29 29.56 -2.61
CA ARG A 253 8.41 29.53 -4.07
C ARG A 253 9.00 28.20 -4.52
N LEU A 254 8.55 27.75 -5.69
CA LEU A 254 9.08 26.58 -6.36
C LEU A 254 10.17 27.00 -7.35
N GLN A 255 11.18 26.15 -7.52
CA GLN A 255 12.19 26.35 -8.54
C GLN A 255 11.58 26.00 -9.90
N PRO A 256 11.64 26.89 -10.90
CA PRO A 256 11.10 26.60 -12.21
C PRO A 256 11.93 25.53 -12.94
N GLY A 257 11.31 24.86 -13.91
CA GLY A 257 11.98 23.91 -14.78
C GLY A 257 11.16 22.65 -15.07
N THR A 258 11.55 21.92 -16.11
CA THR A 258 10.85 20.73 -16.60
C THR A 258 11.37 19.41 -16.02
N SER A 259 12.59 19.39 -15.45
CA SER A 259 13.12 18.23 -14.74
C SER A 259 12.52 18.09 -13.34
N ILE A 260 12.67 16.90 -12.73
CA ILE A 260 12.26 16.70 -11.33
C ILE A 260 13.06 17.62 -10.41
N LYS A 261 12.33 18.35 -9.58
CA LYS A 261 12.81 19.21 -8.51
C LYS A 261 12.31 18.70 -7.17
N GLN A 262 12.98 19.17 -6.12
CA GLN A 262 12.58 18.91 -4.75
C GLN A 262 12.47 20.23 -3.97
N LEU A 263 11.43 20.34 -3.15
CA LEU A 263 11.34 21.32 -2.08
C LEU A 263 11.46 20.60 -0.73
N VAL A 264 12.37 21.06 0.13
CA VAL A 264 12.56 20.53 1.49
C VAL A 264 11.86 21.47 2.48
N LEU A 265 10.99 20.91 3.31
CA LEU A 265 10.37 21.58 4.44
C LEU A 265 10.89 20.94 5.72
N ASN A 266 11.58 21.70 6.57
CA ASN A 266 12.09 21.22 7.85
C ASN A 266 11.31 21.86 8.99
N SER A 267 10.94 21.07 9.99
CA SER A 267 10.44 21.54 11.28
C SER A 267 11.54 21.40 12.34
N PRO A 268 11.66 22.36 13.28
CA PRO A 268 12.56 22.23 14.43
C PRO A 268 12.12 21.14 15.41
N ARG A 269 10.85 20.70 15.36
CA ARG A 269 10.26 19.68 16.24
C ARG A 269 9.68 18.53 15.43
N LEU A 270 9.26 17.48 16.12
CA LEU A 270 8.51 16.40 15.50
C LEU A 270 7.09 16.87 15.17
N GLU A 271 6.67 16.64 13.93
CA GLU A 271 5.32 16.95 13.45
C GLU A 271 4.58 15.65 13.15
N ASN A 272 3.27 15.66 13.34
CA ASN A 272 2.40 14.56 12.93
C ASN A 272 1.52 14.93 11.72
N SER A 273 1.54 16.19 11.28
CA SER A 273 0.67 16.63 10.20
C SER A 273 1.30 17.70 9.32
N LEU A 274 0.88 17.70 8.06
CA LEU A 274 1.28 18.69 7.07
C LEU A 274 0.09 18.99 6.17
N ASP A 275 -0.32 20.25 6.16
CA ASP A 275 -1.34 20.77 5.27
C ASP A 275 -0.69 21.65 4.20
N ILE A 276 -0.95 21.36 2.92
CA ILE A 276 -0.33 22.03 1.79
C ILE A 276 -1.41 22.48 0.81
N ASN A 277 -1.46 23.79 0.57
CA ASN A 277 -2.20 24.40 -0.51
C ASN A 277 -1.28 24.62 -1.72
N PHE A 278 -1.65 24.03 -2.85
CA PHE A 278 -0.93 24.04 -4.12
C PHE A 278 -1.52 25.04 -5.14
N GLY A 279 -2.51 25.84 -4.74
CA GLY A 279 -3.22 26.75 -5.64
C GLY A 279 -2.33 27.78 -6.34
N GLY A 280 -1.33 28.30 -5.61
CA GLY A 280 -0.30 29.19 -6.16
C GLY A 280 0.66 28.51 -7.16
N ALA A 281 0.55 27.19 -7.35
CA ALA A 281 1.36 26.38 -8.25
C ALA A 281 0.51 25.69 -9.32
N ALA A 282 -0.67 26.23 -9.65
CA ALA A 282 -1.53 25.71 -10.70
C ALA A 282 -0.75 25.50 -12.02
N GLY A 283 -0.87 24.31 -12.61
CA GLY A 283 -0.11 23.90 -13.80
C GLY A 283 1.14 23.08 -13.52
N THR A 284 1.65 23.11 -12.28
CA THR A 284 2.81 22.31 -11.82
C THR A 284 2.40 20.84 -11.66
N TYR A 285 3.31 19.93 -11.99
CA TYR A 285 3.15 18.50 -11.78
C TYR A 285 3.74 18.09 -10.43
N PHE A 286 2.93 17.51 -9.54
CA PHE A 286 3.39 16.98 -8.26
C PHE A 286 3.35 15.45 -8.27
N TYR A 287 4.40 14.83 -7.72
CA TYR A 287 4.59 13.39 -7.77
C TYR A 287 4.39 12.71 -6.41
N GLY A 288 4.66 13.44 -5.33
CA GLY A 288 4.49 12.93 -3.98
C GLY A 288 5.24 13.77 -2.94
N VAL A 289 5.08 13.36 -1.69
CA VAL A 289 5.76 13.90 -0.52
C VAL A 289 6.46 12.76 0.20
N SER A 290 7.70 12.97 0.67
CA SER A 290 8.33 12.03 1.60
C SER A 290 8.45 12.60 3.00
N PHE A 291 8.00 11.84 4.00
CA PHE A 291 8.16 12.16 5.42
C PHE A 291 9.35 11.41 6.02
N GLU A 292 10.26 12.17 6.61
CA GLU A 292 11.55 11.71 7.08
C GLU A 292 11.95 12.29 8.45
N SER A 293 12.68 11.51 9.23
CA SER A 293 13.33 11.87 10.49
C SER A 293 14.64 11.10 10.63
N GLY A 294 15.76 11.83 10.61
CA GLY A 294 17.09 11.27 10.84
C GLY A 294 17.65 10.39 9.72
N ASN A 295 18.79 9.78 10.02
CA ASN A 295 19.43 8.75 9.20
C ASN A 295 18.81 7.38 9.48
N GLY A 296 19.01 6.43 8.58
CA GLY A 296 18.44 5.09 8.70
C GLY A 296 17.74 4.63 7.44
N ILE A 297 16.73 3.79 7.60
CA ILE A 297 16.04 3.14 6.48
C ILE A 297 14.69 3.79 6.21
N TYR A 298 14.38 3.94 4.92
CA TYR A 298 13.06 4.28 4.43
C TYR A 298 12.61 3.23 3.43
N VAL A 299 11.36 2.79 3.54
CA VAL A 299 10.77 1.79 2.63
C VAL A 299 9.53 2.39 2.01
N ASP A 300 9.63 2.65 0.71
CA ASP A 300 8.64 3.36 -0.09
C ASP A 300 7.76 2.35 -0.81
N ASN A 301 6.44 2.52 -0.71
CA ASN A 301 5.46 1.60 -1.29
C ASN A 301 4.88 2.16 -2.60
N PHE A 302 4.99 1.39 -3.67
CA PHE A 302 4.51 1.74 -5.00
C PHE A 302 3.55 0.65 -5.53
N PRO A 303 2.30 0.61 -5.04
CA PRO A 303 1.28 -0.30 -5.56
C PRO A 303 0.73 0.22 -6.89
N LEU A 304 0.68 -0.66 -7.89
CA LEU A 304 0.07 -0.42 -9.20
C LEU A 304 -1.15 -1.33 -9.35
N THR A 305 -2.32 -0.83 -8.92
CA THR A 305 -3.59 -1.55 -8.94
C THR A 305 -3.89 -2.15 -10.31
N GLY A 306 -4.28 -3.44 -10.33
CA GLY A 306 -4.63 -4.17 -11.54
C GLY A 306 -3.47 -4.45 -12.51
N ASN A 307 -2.23 -4.06 -12.18
CA ASN A 307 -1.10 -4.20 -13.09
C ASN A 307 -0.39 -5.56 -12.92
N SER A 308 0.14 -6.10 -14.02
CA SER A 308 0.95 -7.33 -14.01
C SER A 308 2.46 -7.08 -13.82
N GLY A 309 2.88 -5.81 -13.77
CA GLY A 309 4.26 -5.35 -13.68
C GLY A 309 4.86 -4.96 -15.03
N VAL A 310 4.29 -5.41 -16.14
CA VAL A 310 4.83 -5.16 -17.49
C VAL A 310 4.81 -3.69 -17.89
N SER A 311 3.88 -2.90 -17.33
CA SER A 311 3.79 -1.46 -17.61
C SER A 311 4.87 -0.64 -16.92
N LEU A 312 5.69 -1.23 -16.03
CA LEU A 312 6.78 -0.51 -15.38
C LEU A 312 7.81 0.05 -16.37
N THR A 313 7.92 -0.48 -17.58
CA THR A 313 8.76 0.13 -18.63
C THR A 313 8.24 1.49 -19.11
N GLN A 314 6.99 1.85 -18.81
CA GLN A 314 6.44 3.18 -19.12
C GLN A 314 7.02 4.27 -18.21
N LEU A 315 7.54 3.90 -17.03
CA LEU A 315 8.30 4.81 -16.18
C LEU A 315 9.62 5.14 -16.88
N LYS A 316 9.72 6.34 -17.46
CA LYS A 316 10.88 6.73 -18.28
C LYS A 316 12.16 6.64 -17.45
N LYS A 317 13.22 6.04 -18.03
CA LYS A 317 14.55 5.88 -17.39
C LYS A 317 15.06 7.20 -16.84
N LYS A 318 14.98 8.28 -17.63
CA LYS A 318 15.39 9.64 -17.23
C LYS A 318 14.67 10.09 -15.96
N THR A 319 13.34 9.92 -15.90
CA THR A 319 12.56 10.31 -14.73
C THR A 319 12.95 9.49 -13.50
N LEU A 320 13.13 8.17 -13.64
CA LEU A 320 13.60 7.32 -12.55
C LEU A 320 14.98 7.76 -12.03
N GLN A 321 15.91 8.08 -12.93
CA GLN A 321 17.24 8.59 -12.58
C GLN A 321 17.19 9.95 -11.87
N GLU A 322 16.33 10.87 -12.31
CA GLU A 322 16.12 12.16 -11.66
C GLU A 322 15.54 12.00 -10.24
N PHE A 323 14.64 11.04 -10.02
CA PHE A 323 14.21 10.68 -8.66
C PHE A 323 15.35 10.08 -7.83
N ASP A 324 16.16 9.22 -8.44
CA ASP A 324 17.27 8.54 -7.74
C ASP A 324 18.36 9.51 -7.30
N GLN A 325 18.55 10.65 -7.99
CA GLN A 325 19.44 11.72 -7.53
C GLN A 325 19.05 12.26 -6.15
N TYR A 326 17.75 12.25 -5.83
CA TYR A 326 17.26 12.71 -4.53
C TYR A 326 17.06 11.57 -3.53
N LEU A 327 16.52 10.44 -3.98
CA LEU A 327 16.09 9.34 -3.11
C LEU A 327 17.19 8.29 -2.92
N ASN A 328 18.08 8.10 -3.90
CA ASN A 328 19.26 7.23 -3.81
C ASN A 328 18.92 5.82 -3.31
N TYR A 329 18.04 5.13 -4.03
CA TYR A 329 17.59 3.78 -3.69
C TYR A 329 18.75 2.79 -3.68
N LYS A 330 18.73 1.89 -2.70
CA LYS A 330 19.73 0.82 -2.55
C LYS A 330 19.15 -0.57 -2.73
N LEU A 331 17.83 -0.70 -2.67
CA LEU A 331 17.12 -1.92 -3.03
C LEU A 331 15.83 -1.57 -3.78
N ILE A 332 15.61 -2.25 -4.90
CA ILE A 332 14.32 -2.28 -5.59
C ILE A 332 13.73 -3.69 -5.41
N ILE A 333 12.56 -3.77 -4.80
CA ILE A 333 11.75 -4.98 -4.68
C ILE A 333 10.66 -4.94 -5.75
N ILE A 334 10.61 -5.96 -6.61
CA ILE A 334 9.59 -6.12 -7.65
C ILE A 334 8.72 -7.32 -7.27
N GLN A 335 7.49 -7.05 -6.83
CA GLN A 335 6.50 -8.04 -6.37
C GLN A 335 5.21 -7.95 -7.18
N PHE A 336 5.16 -8.64 -8.31
CA PHE A 336 3.96 -8.73 -9.15
C PHE A 336 3.63 -10.19 -9.41
N GLY A 337 2.36 -10.48 -9.68
CA GLY A 337 2.02 -11.73 -10.34
C GLY A 337 0.56 -12.11 -10.27
N VAL A 338 -0.19 -11.60 -9.30
CA VAL A 338 -1.60 -11.96 -9.12
C VAL A 338 -2.41 -11.58 -10.37
N ASN A 339 -2.20 -10.38 -10.90
CA ASN A 339 -2.84 -9.95 -12.15
C ASN A 339 -2.25 -10.63 -13.39
N ALA A 340 -0.99 -11.07 -13.35
CA ALA A 340 -0.41 -11.84 -14.45
C ALA A 340 -1.13 -13.20 -14.60
N THR A 341 -1.63 -13.80 -13.52
CA THR A 341 -2.42 -15.05 -13.60
C THR A 341 -3.74 -14.90 -14.38
N GLN A 342 -4.21 -13.67 -14.64
CA GLN A 342 -5.39 -13.45 -15.48
C GLN A 342 -5.07 -13.57 -16.98
N LEU A 343 -3.79 -13.52 -17.36
CA LEU A 343 -3.35 -13.71 -18.74
C LEU A 343 -3.55 -15.16 -19.21
N THR A 344 -3.27 -15.40 -20.49
CA THR A 344 -3.27 -16.75 -21.08
C THR A 344 -2.26 -17.67 -20.39
N MET A 345 -2.44 -18.98 -20.56
CA MET A 345 -1.60 -20.00 -19.90
C MET A 345 -0.12 -19.93 -20.33
N ASN A 346 0.17 -19.40 -21.53
CA ASN A 346 1.53 -19.24 -22.02
C ASN A 346 2.14 -17.91 -21.57
N PHE A 347 3.01 -17.96 -20.56
CA PHE A 347 3.68 -16.79 -19.99
C PHE A 347 4.94 -16.33 -20.75
N SER A 348 5.20 -16.81 -21.98
CA SER A 348 6.39 -16.40 -22.75
C SER A 348 6.43 -14.89 -23.04
N TRP A 349 5.28 -14.31 -23.40
CA TRP A 349 5.15 -12.86 -23.59
C TRP A 349 5.44 -12.10 -22.29
N TYR A 350 4.86 -12.58 -21.17
CA TYR A 350 5.07 -12.01 -19.83
C TYR A 350 6.53 -12.06 -19.42
N ARG A 351 7.19 -13.22 -19.59
CA ARG A 351 8.63 -13.40 -19.37
C ARG A 351 9.45 -12.35 -20.11
N ASN A 352 9.24 -12.23 -21.42
CA ASN A 352 10.00 -11.31 -22.25
C ASN A 352 9.76 -9.84 -21.86
N LYS A 353 8.54 -9.48 -21.44
CA LYS A 353 8.23 -8.14 -20.92
C LYS A 353 8.89 -7.89 -19.56
N MET A 354 8.82 -8.82 -18.61
CA MET A 354 9.44 -8.65 -17.30
C MET A 354 10.97 -8.66 -17.33
N VAL A 355 11.60 -9.42 -18.23
CA VAL A 355 13.04 -9.31 -18.49
C VAL A 355 13.41 -7.88 -18.90
N ARG A 356 12.60 -7.24 -19.77
CA ARG A 356 12.80 -5.83 -20.14
C ARG A 356 12.59 -4.89 -18.96
N VAL A 357 11.57 -5.12 -18.12
CA VAL A 357 11.33 -4.32 -16.90
C VAL A 357 12.55 -4.35 -15.98
N ILE A 358 13.06 -5.54 -15.65
CA ILE A 358 14.20 -5.67 -14.73
C ILE A 358 15.45 -5.00 -15.33
N ASN A 359 15.74 -5.22 -16.61
CA ASN A 359 16.88 -4.59 -17.28
C ASN A 359 16.73 -3.06 -17.38
N HIS A 360 15.52 -2.56 -17.56
CA HIS A 360 15.21 -1.14 -17.52
C HIS A 360 15.52 -0.54 -16.15
N PHE A 361 15.11 -1.22 -15.07
CA PHE A 361 15.39 -0.80 -13.70
C PHE A 361 16.86 -0.91 -13.33
N LYS A 362 17.60 -1.93 -13.81
CA LYS A 362 19.07 -2.00 -13.66
C LYS A 362 19.77 -0.78 -14.24
N LYS A 363 19.31 -0.30 -15.41
CA LYS A 363 19.85 0.89 -16.08
C LYS A 363 19.43 2.19 -15.38
N ALA A 364 18.23 2.23 -14.81
CA ALA A 364 17.72 3.39 -14.11
C ALA A 364 18.33 3.58 -12.71
N PHE A 365 18.60 2.48 -12.01
CA PHE A 365 19.11 2.44 -10.63
C PHE A 365 20.40 1.62 -10.54
N PRO A 366 21.51 2.04 -11.18
CA PRO A 366 22.73 1.23 -11.26
C PRO A 366 23.37 0.94 -9.89
N SER A 367 23.10 1.78 -8.89
CA SER A 367 23.60 1.62 -7.52
C SER A 367 22.71 0.76 -6.62
N ALA A 368 21.51 0.40 -7.07
CA ALA A 368 20.56 -0.41 -6.30
C ALA A 368 20.72 -1.89 -6.62
N SER A 369 20.57 -2.72 -5.58
CA SER A 369 20.28 -4.14 -5.77
C SER A 369 18.83 -4.35 -6.23
N ILE A 370 18.54 -5.46 -6.90
CA ILE A 370 17.17 -5.83 -7.28
C ILE A 370 16.82 -7.19 -6.68
N LEU A 371 15.65 -7.25 -6.03
CA LEU A 371 15.01 -8.46 -5.54
C LEU A 371 13.67 -8.65 -6.24
N VAL A 372 13.47 -9.81 -6.85
CA VAL A 372 12.14 -10.24 -7.31
C VAL A 372 11.49 -11.06 -6.21
N VAL A 373 10.28 -10.67 -5.80
CA VAL A 373 9.42 -11.47 -4.94
C VAL A 373 8.38 -12.15 -5.82
N SER A 374 8.26 -13.48 -5.71
CA SER A 374 7.34 -14.24 -6.55
C SER A 374 5.87 -13.86 -6.33
N VAL A 375 5.02 -14.33 -7.24
CA VAL A 375 3.59 -14.45 -6.96
C VAL A 375 3.40 -15.27 -5.68
N GLY A 376 2.43 -14.87 -4.85
CA GLY A 376 1.95 -15.68 -3.72
C GLY A 376 1.01 -16.79 -4.19
N ASP A 377 0.48 -17.57 -3.24
CA ASP A 377 -0.65 -18.43 -3.56
C ASP A 377 -1.90 -17.58 -3.84
N LYS A 378 -2.73 -18.02 -4.78
CA LYS A 378 -4.04 -17.46 -5.14
C LYS A 378 -4.97 -18.65 -5.34
N SER A 379 -6.19 -18.59 -4.80
CA SER A 379 -7.14 -19.69 -4.98
C SER A 379 -8.22 -19.38 -6.01
N ILE A 380 -8.73 -20.43 -6.65
CA ILE A 380 -9.94 -20.44 -7.45
C ILE A 380 -10.95 -21.40 -6.84
N LYS A 381 -12.24 -21.12 -7.04
CA LYS A 381 -13.31 -22.04 -6.64
C LYS A 381 -13.36 -23.22 -7.61
N ARG A 382 -13.33 -24.45 -7.08
CA ARG A 382 -13.58 -25.69 -7.82
C ARG A 382 -14.57 -26.53 -7.04
N GLY A 383 -15.80 -26.63 -7.55
CA GLY A 383 -16.91 -27.20 -6.81
C GLY A 383 -17.14 -26.46 -5.48
N SER A 384 -17.15 -27.20 -4.36
CA SER A 384 -17.31 -26.66 -3.01
C SER A 384 -16.00 -26.19 -2.35
N ARG A 385 -14.85 -26.34 -3.01
CA ARG A 385 -13.53 -26.06 -2.41
C ARG A 385 -12.81 -24.90 -3.10
N PHE A 386 -12.01 -24.17 -2.34
CA PHE A 386 -11.01 -23.24 -2.87
C PHE A 386 -9.66 -23.94 -2.94
N VAL A 387 -9.04 -23.91 -4.12
CA VAL A 387 -7.74 -24.56 -4.39
C VAL A 387 -6.82 -23.61 -5.13
N THR A 388 -5.50 -23.79 -5.01
CA THR A 388 -4.51 -23.01 -5.77
C THR A 388 -4.86 -22.98 -7.25
N ASP A 389 -4.88 -21.78 -7.82
CA ASP A 389 -4.95 -21.54 -9.25
C ASP A 389 -3.73 -22.20 -9.94
N PRO A 390 -3.91 -23.18 -10.84
CA PRO A 390 -2.78 -23.82 -11.52
C PRO A 390 -1.85 -22.84 -12.25
N LYS A 391 -2.37 -21.67 -12.67
CA LYS A 391 -1.57 -20.62 -13.30
C LYS A 391 -0.51 -20.03 -12.35
N VAL A 392 -0.72 -20.07 -11.03
CA VAL A 392 0.28 -19.64 -10.03
C VAL A 392 1.56 -20.44 -10.16
N LEU A 393 1.47 -21.77 -10.31
CA LEU A 393 2.65 -22.64 -10.42
C LEU A 393 3.42 -22.41 -11.72
N GLN A 394 2.70 -22.20 -12.83
CA GLN A 394 3.32 -21.90 -14.13
C GLN A 394 3.97 -20.52 -14.14
N LEU A 395 3.31 -19.53 -13.53
CA LEU A 395 3.87 -18.20 -13.36
C LEU A 395 5.09 -18.24 -12.45
N LEU A 396 5.07 -18.99 -11.35
CA LEU A 396 6.21 -19.16 -10.46
C LEU A 396 7.42 -19.75 -11.20
N LYS A 397 7.22 -20.78 -12.03
CA LYS A 397 8.26 -21.32 -12.92
C LYS A 397 8.80 -20.22 -13.85
N THR A 398 7.90 -19.47 -14.47
CA THR A 398 8.27 -18.36 -15.37
C THR A 398 9.06 -17.27 -14.64
N GLN A 399 8.71 -16.93 -13.41
CA GLN A 399 9.43 -15.95 -12.59
C GLN A 399 10.85 -16.40 -12.25
N LYS A 400 11.05 -17.71 -12.00
CA LYS A 400 12.39 -18.29 -11.85
C LYS A 400 13.20 -18.18 -13.15
N GLU A 401 12.58 -18.38 -14.32
CA GLU A 401 13.24 -18.16 -15.62
C GLU A 401 13.60 -16.68 -15.86
N ILE A 402 12.71 -15.74 -15.49
CA ILE A 402 12.98 -14.30 -15.56
C ILE A 402 14.21 -13.94 -14.73
N VAL A 403 14.28 -14.45 -13.49
CA VAL A 403 15.39 -14.22 -12.58
C VAL A 403 16.70 -14.78 -13.14
N ALA A 404 16.68 -16.00 -13.68
CA ALA A 404 17.85 -16.60 -14.32
C ALA A 404 18.36 -15.76 -15.50
N LYS A 405 17.45 -15.28 -16.37
CA LYS A 405 17.79 -14.44 -17.54
C LYS A 405 18.28 -13.04 -17.18
N THR A 406 17.91 -12.53 -16.00
CA THR A 406 18.25 -11.17 -15.59
C THR A 406 19.32 -11.12 -14.52
N ASN A 407 19.74 -12.26 -13.97
CA ASN A 407 20.79 -12.36 -12.95
C ASN A 407 20.52 -11.44 -11.74
N VAL A 408 19.36 -11.61 -11.09
CA VAL A 408 18.93 -10.88 -9.88
C VAL A 408 18.62 -11.83 -8.73
N ALA A 409 18.40 -11.30 -7.52
CA ALA A 409 17.98 -12.10 -6.38
C ALA A 409 16.48 -12.43 -6.45
N PHE A 410 16.08 -13.54 -5.82
CA PHE A 410 14.70 -14.03 -5.82
C PHE A 410 14.25 -14.53 -4.45
N TRP A 411 13.05 -14.15 -4.04
CA TRP A 411 12.39 -14.69 -2.85
C TRP A 411 11.03 -15.31 -3.22
N ASN A 412 10.82 -16.55 -2.79
CA ASN A 412 9.64 -17.34 -3.16
C ASN A 412 8.52 -17.16 -2.13
N LEU A 413 7.65 -16.17 -2.37
CA LEU A 413 6.49 -15.89 -1.54
C LEU A 413 5.50 -17.06 -1.50
N TYR A 414 5.29 -17.75 -2.62
CA TYR A 414 4.40 -18.91 -2.69
C TYR A 414 4.81 -20.00 -1.69
N GLU A 415 6.10 -20.38 -1.68
CA GLU A 415 6.62 -21.32 -0.70
C GLU A 415 6.61 -20.75 0.72
N ALA A 416 6.89 -19.45 0.88
CA ALA A 416 6.87 -18.78 2.18
C ALA A 416 5.47 -18.75 2.82
N MET A 417 4.40 -18.74 2.03
CA MET A 417 3.03 -18.90 2.53
C MET A 417 2.72 -20.35 2.96
N GLY A 418 3.51 -21.32 2.48
CA GLY A 418 3.29 -22.75 2.70
C GLY A 418 2.85 -23.51 1.44
N GLY A 419 3.01 -22.93 0.26
CA GLY A 419 2.79 -23.57 -1.03
C GLY A 419 1.31 -23.83 -1.34
N LYS A 420 1.02 -25.01 -1.92
CA LYS A 420 -0.30 -25.36 -2.45
C LYS A 420 -1.40 -25.23 -1.38
N ASN A 421 -2.49 -24.57 -1.76
CA ASN A 421 -3.67 -24.25 -0.96
C ASN A 421 -3.34 -23.44 0.31
N SER A 422 -2.20 -22.77 0.37
CA SER A 422 -1.82 -21.96 1.54
C SER A 422 -2.75 -20.77 1.71
N LEU A 423 -3.19 -20.12 0.64
CA LEU A 423 -4.10 -19.00 0.79
C LEU A 423 -5.47 -19.44 1.32
N ASN A 424 -6.01 -20.58 0.86
CA ASN A 424 -7.21 -21.16 1.45
C ASN A 424 -7.03 -21.45 2.96
N ARG A 425 -5.87 -21.97 3.39
CA ARG A 425 -5.58 -22.16 4.81
C ARG A 425 -5.46 -20.83 5.57
N TRP A 426 -4.89 -19.80 4.95
CA TRP A 426 -4.74 -18.47 5.51
C TRP A 426 -6.09 -17.76 5.68
N VAL A 427 -7.02 -17.91 4.72
CA VAL A 427 -8.38 -17.37 4.84
C VAL A 427 -9.14 -18.02 6.00
N ASN A 428 -8.96 -19.32 6.20
CA ASN A 428 -9.63 -20.09 7.24
C ASN A 428 -8.82 -20.18 8.56
N ALA A 429 -7.78 -19.38 8.70
CA ALA A 429 -6.98 -19.32 9.92
C ALA A 429 -7.73 -18.57 11.05
N GLY A 430 -7.37 -18.88 12.31
CA GLY A 430 -7.85 -18.14 13.47
C GLY A 430 -6.69 -17.49 14.24
N PRO A 431 -6.39 -16.19 14.04
CA PRO A 431 -7.07 -15.21 13.17
C PRO A 431 -6.75 -15.36 11.65
N PRO A 432 -7.61 -14.83 10.75
CA PRO A 432 -7.40 -14.92 9.30
C PRO A 432 -6.17 -14.13 8.81
N LEU A 433 -5.43 -14.73 7.88
CA LEU A 433 -4.28 -14.14 7.17
C LEU A 433 -4.59 -13.78 5.72
N GLY A 434 -5.66 -14.32 5.15
CA GLY A 434 -6.16 -14.00 3.81
C GLY A 434 -7.57 -13.40 3.87
N LEU A 435 -7.91 -12.55 2.90
CA LEU A 435 -9.27 -12.05 2.71
C LEU A 435 -10.14 -13.10 2.03
N ARG A 436 -11.46 -13.00 2.23
CA ARG A 436 -12.46 -13.93 1.66
C ARG A 436 -12.60 -13.88 0.14
N ASP A 437 -11.87 -12.99 -0.53
CA ASP A 437 -11.71 -13.00 -1.98
C ASP A 437 -10.72 -14.08 -2.46
N TYR A 438 -10.01 -14.73 -1.54
CA TYR A 438 -8.98 -15.75 -1.82
C TYR A 438 -7.90 -15.26 -2.78
N ILE A 439 -7.57 -13.96 -2.69
CA ILE A 439 -6.51 -13.28 -3.45
C ILE A 439 -5.64 -12.44 -2.51
N HIS A 440 -6.25 -11.57 -1.70
CA HIS A 440 -5.53 -10.56 -0.92
C HIS A 440 -5.28 -11.01 0.53
N PHE A 441 -4.35 -10.31 1.20
CA PHE A 441 -4.01 -10.57 2.60
C PHE A 441 -4.83 -9.69 3.55
N THR A 442 -5.07 -10.20 4.76
CA THR A 442 -5.38 -9.30 5.88
C THR A 442 -4.12 -8.53 6.28
N ASN A 443 -4.26 -7.49 7.10
CA ASN A 443 -3.11 -6.79 7.68
C ASN A 443 -2.16 -7.73 8.44
N LEU A 444 -2.70 -8.75 9.11
CA LEU A 444 -1.91 -9.75 9.80
C LEU A 444 -1.16 -10.67 8.82
N GLY A 445 -1.81 -11.09 7.73
CA GLY A 445 -1.14 -11.83 6.66
C GLY A 445 0.00 -11.04 6.02
N GLY A 446 -0.23 -9.76 5.74
CA GLY A 446 0.81 -8.85 5.24
C GLY A 446 2.00 -8.71 6.20
N LYS A 447 1.74 -8.61 7.51
CA LYS A 447 2.79 -8.65 8.55
C LYS A 447 3.59 -9.96 8.51
N VAL A 448 2.92 -11.12 8.45
CA VAL A 448 3.61 -12.42 8.36
C VAL A 448 4.55 -12.48 7.15
N VAL A 449 4.10 -11.99 5.99
CA VAL A 449 4.93 -11.90 4.78
C VAL A 449 6.13 -10.97 4.99
N ALA A 450 5.91 -9.78 5.54
CA ALA A 450 6.97 -8.82 5.82
C ALA A 450 8.04 -9.37 6.77
N ASP A 451 7.62 -10.07 7.84
CA ASP A 451 8.51 -10.69 8.82
C ASP A 451 9.33 -11.83 8.20
N LEU A 452 8.71 -12.65 7.34
CA LEU A 452 9.41 -13.71 6.61
C LEU A 452 10.44 -13.13 5.61
N LEU A 453 10.07 -12.11 4.86
CA LEU A 453 10.96 -11.43 3.92
C LEU A 453 12.13 -10.75 4.64
N THR A 454 11.84 -10.04 5.74
CA THR A 454 12.87 -9.42 6.59
C THR A 454 13.85 -10.48 7.09
N ARG A 455 13.36 -11.59 7.64
CA ARG A 455 14.21 -12.69 8.11
C ARG A 455 15.08 -13.27 6.99
N ALA A 456 14.54 -13.45 5.79
CA ALA A 456 15.29 -13.95 4.64
C ALA A 456 16.43 -13.00 4.24
N LEU A 457 16.15 -11.69 4.14
CA LEU A 457 17.15 -10.66 3.85
C LEU A 457 18.21 -10.58 4.95
N MET A 458 17.80 -10.60 6.21
CA MET A 458 18.70 -10.52 7.35
C MET A 458 19.60 -11.74 7.49
N LYS A 459 19.11 -12.94 7.11
CA LYS A 459 19.94 -14.15 7.06
C LYS A 459 21.10 -13.96 6.09
N GLU A 460 20.86 -13.40 4.91
CA GLU A 460 21.92 -13.15 3.93
C GLU A 460 22.85 -11.99 4.33
N TYR A 461 22.30 -10.93 4.92
CA TYR A 461 23.11 -9.83 5.48
C TYR A 461 24.09 -10.32 6.56
N ASN A 462 23.64 -11.19 7.47
CA ASN A 462 24.46 -11.70 8.57
C ASN A 462 25.60 -12.60 8.08
N LYS A 463 25.50 -13.24 6.91
CA LYS A 463 26.62 -14.01 6.32
C LYS A 463 27.73 -13.11 5.76
N MET A 464 27.44 -11.83 5.51
CA MET A 464 28.40 -10.83 5.03
C MET A 464 29.02 -9.98 6.15
N ARG A 465 28.53 -10.15 7.37
CA ARG A 465 29.09 -9.51 8.55
C ARG A 465 30.23 -10.36 9.04
#